data_AF-C9SQ36-F1
#
_entry.id   AF-C9SQ36-F1
#
_cell.length_a   1.000
_cell.length_b   1.000
_cell.length_c   1.000
_cell.angle_alpha   90.00
_cell.angle_beta   90.00
_cell.angle_gamma   90.00
#
_symmetry.space_group_name_H-M   'P 1'
#
loop_
_entity.id
_entity.type
_entity.pdbx_description
1 polymer ?
#
loop_
_entity_poly.entity_id
_entity_poly.type
_entity_poly.pdbx_seq_one_letter_code
_entity_poly.pdbx_strand_id
1 'polypeptide(L)'
;MACPHLDSLTLRPPTAAQSVYREDCTQCFDSIDDAAGLDVCLQCFNGGCAGERNHASLHRALWSHPLVLNIRRSRKVVVRDEPPFKMSKLAIAAETDEDRYDTKTTVRCLECSTELDQTSEKLAPVVEGILKANTFSRKEEVKAWEQELTSCEHILLLQQSEGRTIEPAGLGHCSSCDLKENLWLCLECGALGCGRKQMGGVDGNSHALAHATDSGHGVAVKLGSITPEGTADVYCYKCDDERIDSDLNQHLAHWGIILAEQQKTEKSLTEMQIEQNLKWDFSMTNEDGQELKPLTGPSLTGLKNLGNFLLPGEYHLGAGVDMPSFKTRYFQPNLDLPVVEDPAADFDTQLRKIGRRPTLWAVTPSPTPESAPCRDETPHLTYLKGAPPPAATRRIPRRLRCFGAMGFGAPQAKKALRETSGDVERAVEWLFSHPDDQGTFDDEAAAPAAESAKPAEPAGSAAVPANFQLQSIVCHKGTSIHAGHYVAFIRQAGDHPSWVLFNDEKVVEAGEVEEMRKFAYVYFFKRV
;
A
#
# COMPACT_ATOMS: atom_id res chain seq x y z
N MET A 1 -26.55 27.78 -16.97
CA MET A 1 -25.70 28.97 -16.69
C MET A 1 -24.28 28.47 -16.49
N ALA A 2 -23.28 29.17 -17.03
CA ALA A 2 -21.88 28.80 -16.82
C ALA A 2 -21.55 28.83 -15.32
N CYS A 3 -20.80 27.83 -14.85
CA CYS A 3 -20.43 27.73 -13.44
C CYS A 3 -19.32 28.77 -13.14
N PRO A 4 -19.53 29.71 -12.20
CA PRO A 4 -18.55 30.75 -11.90
C PRO A 4 -17.22 30.18 -11.38
N HIS A 5 -17.25 29.00 -10.75
CA HIS A 5 -16.06 28.31 -10.26
C HIS A 5 -15.19 27.76 -11.40
N LEU A 6 -15.77 27.40 -12.55
CA LEU A 6 -14.99 26.98 -13.72
C LEU A 6 -14.24 28.15 -14.35
N ASP A 7 -14.83 29.34 -14.29
CA ASP A 7 -14.23 30.54 -14.87
C ASP A 7 -13.13 31.13 -13.97
N SER A 8 -13.31 31.07 -12.65
CA SER A 8 -12.37 31.63 -11.68
C SER A 8 -11.14 30.76 -11.41
N LEU A 9 -11.23 29.45 -11.62
CA LEU A 9 -10.15 28.51 -11.31
C LEU A 9 -9.20 28.31 -12.49
N THR A 10 -7.90 28.22 -12.18
CA THR A 10 -6.88 27.78 -13.13
C THR A 10 -6.60 26.31 -12.89
N LEU A 11 -7.04 25.46 -13.82
CA LEU A 11 -6.82 24.01 -13.77
C LEU A 11 -5.60 23.62 -14.60
N ARG A 12 -4.86 22.61 -14.16
CA ARG A 12 -3.72 22.04 -14.87
C ARG A 12 -3.82 20.51 -14.87
N PRO A 13 -3.40 19.84 -15.95
CA PRO A 13 -3.35 18.39 -15.97
C PRO A 13 -2.32 17.87 -14.93
N PRO A 14 -2.51 16.65 -14.39
CA PRO A 14 -1.57 16.05 -13.46
C PRO A 14 -0.21 15.82 -14.12
N THR A 15 0.86 16.11 -13.37
CA THR A 15 2.23 15.78 -13.76
C THR A 15 2.58 14.33 -13.42
N ALA A 16 3.63 13.79 -14.04
CA ALA A 16 4.08 12.41 -13.77
C ALA A 16 4.43 12.17 -12.28
N ALA A 17 4.92 13.19 -11.58
CA ALA A 17 5.28 13.13 -10.16
C ALA A 17 4.08 13.17 -9.21
N GLN A 18 2.91 13.65 -9.66
CA GLN A 18 1.73 13.76 -8.80
C GLN A 18 0.98 12.42 -8.69
N SER A 19 0.45 12.15 -7.51
CA SER A 19 -0.44 11.02 -7.25
C SER A 19 -1.86 11.37 -7.67
N VAL A 20 -2.51 10.46 -8.41
CA VAL A 20 -3.90 10.60 -8.86
C VAL A 20 -4.72 9.47 -8.25
N TYR A 21 -5.59 9.82 -7.30
CA TYR A 21 -6.42 8.87 -6.55
C TYR A 21 -7.78 8.69 -7.23
N ARG A 22 -7.78 7.94 -8.35
CA ARG A 22 -8.97 7.80 -9.21
C ARG A 22 -9.68 6.44 -9.15
N GLU A 23 -9.22 5.53 -8.30
CA GLU A 23 -9.80 4.18 -8.16
C GLU A 23 -10.59 4.05 -6.85
N ASP A 24 -10.00 4.51 -5.74
CA ASP A 24 -10.55 4.39 -4.40
C ASP A 24 -10.57 5.74 -3.67
N CYS A 25 -11.51 5.89 -2.75
CA CYS A 25 -11.54 7.02 -1.83
C CYS A 25 -10.34 6.97 -0.87
N THR A 26 -9.72 8.11 -0.60
CA THR A 26 -8.59 8.16 0.34
C THR A 26 -8.99 7.95 1.80
N GLN A 27 -10.29 8.05 2.13
CA GLN A 27 -10.81 8.00 3.51
C GLN A 27 -11.73 6.80 3.80
N CYS A 28 -12.24 6.10 2.79
CA CYS A 28 -13.00 4.85 2.93
C CYS A 28 -12.65 3.86 1.79
N PHE A 29 -13.34 2.72 1.75
CA PHE A 29 -13.19 1.71 0.70
C PHE A 29 -14.23 1.81 -0.40
N ASP A 30 -14.89 2.98 -0.54
CA ASP A 30 -15.73 3.23 -1.72
C ASP A 30 -14.82 3.46 -2.93
N SER A 31 -15.19 2.90 -4.07
CA SER A 31 -14.41 2.90 -5.31
C SER A 31 -15.24 3.32 -6.51
N ILE A 32 -14.59 3.38 -7.68
CA ILE A 32 -15.26 3.60 -8.96
C ILE A 32 -16.31 2.54 -9.30
N ASP A 33 -16.26 1.36 -8.67
CA ASP A 33 -17.21 0.27 -8.91
C ASP A 33 -18.54 0.47 -8.15
N ASP A 34 -18.58 1.39 -7.18
CA ASP A 34 -19.80 1.72 -6.46
C ASP A 34 -20.82 2.46 -7.32
N ALA A 35 -22.09 2.34 -6.96
CA ALA A 35 -23.19 2.95 -7.70
C ALA A 35 -23.09 4.48 -7.82
N ALA A 36 -22.52 5.14 -6.80
CA ALA A 36 -22.29 6.58 -6.80
C ALA A 36 -21.01 6.98 -7.56
N GLY A 37 -20.11 6.03 -7.85
CA GLY A 37 -18.78 6.29 -8.36
C GLY A 37 -17.87 7.02 -7.37
N LEU A 38 -16.73 7.46 -7.87
CA LEU A 38 -15.71 8.20 -7.13
C LEU A 38 -15.53 9.60 -7.71
N ASP A 39 -15.51 10.62 -6.85
CA ASP A 39 -15.24 12.01 -7.23
C ASP A 39 -13.76 12.33 -7.05
N VAL A 40 -13.07 12.58 -8.16
CA VAL A 40 -11.67 13.01 -8.18
C VAL A 40 -11.60 14.53 -8.27
N CYS A 41 -10.94 15.17 -7.31
CA CYS A 41 -10.76 16.62 -7.31
C CYS A 41 -9.92 17.09 -8.51
N LEU A 42 -10.41 18.08 -9.27
CA LEU A 42 -9.70 18.60 -10.44
C LEU A 42 -8.50 19.50 -10.12
N GLN A 43 -8.32 19.88 -8.85
CA GLN A 43 -7.22 20.77 -8.42
C GLN A 43 -6.08 20.01 -7.72
N CYS A 44 -6.40 19.02 -6.90
CA CYS A 44 -5.40 18.25 -6.13
C CYS A 44 -5.41 16.74 -6.40
N PHE A 45 -6.29 16.26 -7.28
CA PHE A 45 -6.38 14.84 -7.67
C PHE A 45 -6.65 13.85 -6.53
N ASN A 46 -7.13 14.35 -5.38
CA ASN A 46 -7.64 13.54 -4.27
C ASN A 46 -8.98 12.86 -4.64
N GLY A 47 -9.14 11.59 -4.27
CA GLY A 47 -10.33 10.78 -4.49
C GLY A 47 -11.26 10.80 -3.28
N GLY A 48 -12.47 11.31 -3.46
CA GLY A 48 -13.53 11.34 -2.45
C GLY A 48 -14.72 10.50 -2.88
N CYS A 49 -15.34 9.77 -1.96
CA CYS A 49 -16.56 9.02 -2.28
C CYS A 49 -17.76 9.97 -2.46
N ALA A 50 -18.62 9.65 -3.43
CA ALA A 50 -19.84 10.39 -3.76
C ALA A 50 -21.10 9.79 -3.11
N GLY A 51 -20.95 8.68 -2.37
CA GLY A 51 -22.05 7.99 -1.68
C GLY A 51 -22.46 8.66 -0.36
N GLU A 52 -23.08 7.90 0.55
CA GLU A 52 -23.64 8.43 1.81
C GLU A 52 -22.61 9.11 2.71
N ARG A 53 -21.36 8.61 2.74
CA ARG A 53 -20.25 9.22 3.49
C ARG A 53 -19.77 10.54 2.91
N ASN A 54 -19.96 10.73 1.61
CA ASN A 54 -19.76 11.97 0.88
C ASN A 54 -18.45 12.71 1.20
N HIS A 55 -17.32 11.99 1.24
CA HIS A 55 -16.00 12.57 1.52
C HIS A 55 -15.60 13.63 0.49
N ALA A 56 -16.12 13.55 -0.73
CA ALA A 56 -15.93 14.60 -1.75
C ALA A 56 -16.51 15.96 -1.31
N SER A 57 -17.71 15.96 -0.73
CA SER A 57 -18.32 17.19 -0.19
C SER A 57 -17.59 17.72 1.03
N LEU A 58 -17.06 16.84 1.89
CA LEU A 58 -16.21 17.24 3.02
C LEU A 58 -14.91 17.90 2.52
N HIS A 59 -14.26 17.29 1.53
CA HIS A 59 -13.05 17.82 0.89
C HIS A 59 -13.29 19.20 0.31
N ARG A 60 -14.41 19.39 -0.40
CA ARG A 60 -14.84 20.71 -0.89
C ARG A 60 -14.95 21.73 0.22
N ALA A 61 -15.65 21.40 1.31
CA ALA A 61 -15.92 22.32 2.40
C ALA A 61 -14.65 22.75 3.15
N LEU A 62 -13.67 21.85 3.28
CA LEU A 62 -12.42 22.12 3.99
C LEU A 62 -11.42 22.90 3.14
N TRP A 63 -11.27 22.52 1.87
CA TRP A 63 -10.19 23.02 1.00
C TRP A 63 -10.67 23.99 -0.07
N SER A 64 -11.97 24.31 -0.11
CA SER A 64 -12.57 25.15 -1.15
C SER A 64 -12.29 24.61 -2.57
N HIS A 65 -12.42 23.30 -2.73
CA HIS A 65 -12.25 22.61 -4.01
C HIS A 65 -13.60 22.18 -4.60
N PRO A 66 -14.27 23.04 -5.41
CA PRO A 66 -15.65 22.81 -5.84
C PRO A 66 -15.79 21.92 -7.08
N LEU A 67 -14.73 21.66 -7.84
CA LEU A 67 -14.79 20.93 -9.11
C LEU A 67 -14.24 19.51 -8.98
N VAL A 68 -15.04 18.54 -9.44
CA VAL A 68 -14.71 17.11 -9.38
C VAL A 68 -15.03 16.40 -10.69
N LEU A 69 -14.26 15.36 -10.99
CA LEU A 69 -14.54 14.36 -12.02
C LEU A 69 -15.09 13.11 -11.33
N ASN A 70 -16.38 12.83 -11.52
CA ASN A 70 -16.97 11.58 -11.10
C ASN A 70 -16.62 10.47 -12.10
N ILE A 71 -16.04 9.39 -11.62
CA ILE A 71 -15.67 8.21 -12.40
C ILE A 71 -16.46 7.02 -11.86
N ARG A 72 -17.17 6.33 -12.76
CA ARG A 72 -17.94 5.13 -12.43
C ARG A 72 -17.65 4.02 -13.41
N ARG A 73 -17.33 2.84 -12.91
CA ARG A 73 -17.06 1.64 -13.70
C ARG A 73 -18.18 0.62 -13.46
N SER A 74 -18.68 0.02 -14.53
CA SER A 74 -19.69 -1.04 -14.48
C SER A 74 -19.29 -2.21 -15.35
N ARG A 75 -19.47 -3.44 -14.86
CA ARG A 75 -19.08 -4.64 -15.61
C ARG A 75 -19.96 -4.82 -16.85
N LYS A 76 -19.35 -5.08 -18.00
CA LYS A 76 -20.05 -5.40 -19.25
C LYS A 76 -20.79 -6.72 -19.09
N VAL A 77 -22.06 -6.76 -19.49
CA VAL A 77 -22.84 -7.99 -19.52
C VAL A 77 -22.43 -8.78 -20.76
N VAL A 78 -21.63 -9.82 -20.58
CA VAL A 78 -21.24 -10.72 -21.66
C VAL A 78 -22.39 -11.69 -21.92
N VAL A 79 -23.23 -11.39 -22.91
CA VAL A 79 -24.24 -12.32 -23.41
C VAL A 79 -23.54 -13.28 -24.37
N ARG A 80 -23.42 -14.56 -23.99
CA ARG A 80 -22.89 -15.62 -24.86
C ARG A 80 -24.05 -16.49 -25.34
N ASP A 81 -24.26 -16.53 -26.65
CA ASP A 81 -25.24 -17.44 -27.28
C ASP A 81 -24.70 -18.87 -27.46
N GLU A 82 -23.42 -19.12 -27.16
CA GLU A 82 -22.78 -20.44 -27.27
C GLU A 82 -22.05 -20.87 -25.98
N PRO A 83 -22.06 -22.19 -25.66
CA PRO A 83 -21.43 -22.73 -24.46
C PRO A 83 -19.92 -22.46 -24.44
N PRO A 84 -19.31 -22.35 -23.24
CA PRO A 84 -17.90 -22.03 -23.12
C PRO A 84 -17.01 -23.06 -23.84
N PHE A 85 -16.19 -22.58 -24.78
CA PHE A 85 -15.09 -23.38 -25.34
C PHE A 85 -14.27 -23.94 -24.19
N LYS A 86 -14.07 -25.26 -24.18
CA LYS A 86 -13.15 -25.93 -23.25
C LYS A 86 -11.78 -25.31 -23.46
N MET A 87 -11.29 -24.61 -22.44
CA MET A 87 -10.02 -23.88 -22.49
C MET A 87 -8.88 -24.83 -22.88
N SER A 88 -8.35 -24.70 -24.09
CA SER A 88 -7.08 -25.29 -24.48
C SER A 88 -5.95 -24.44 -23.91
N LYS A 89 -5.10 -25.09 -23.12
CA LYS A 89 -4.18 -24.54 -22.10
C LYS A 89 -3.01 -23.65 -22.58
N LEU A 90 -3.08 -22.96 -23.72
CA LEU A 90 -1.86 -22.40 -24.35
C LEU A 90 -1.86 -20.94 -24.81
N ALA A 91 -2.97 -20.20 -24.77
CA ALA A 91 -2.92 -18.74 -24.93
C ALA A 91 -4.24 -18.11 -24.48
N ILE A 92 -4.35 -17.79 -23.19
CA ILE A 92 -5.34 -16.80 -22.74
C ILE A 92 -4.63 -15.46 -22.93
N ALA A 93 -4.97 -14.73 -23.99
CA ALA A 93 -4.62 -13.32 -24.06
C ALA A 93 -5.21 -12.65 -22.81
N ALA A 94 -4.40 -11.90 -22.06
CA ALA A 94 -4.89 -11.19 -20.89
C ALA A 94 -5.98 -10.22 -21.33
N GLU A 95 -7.23 -10.45 -20.91
CA GLU A 95 -8.33 -9.52 -21.15
C GLU A 95 -8.00 -8.19 -20.49
N THR A 96 -8.18 -7.10 -21.23
CA THR A 96 -7.96 -5.74 -20.71
C THR A 96 -9.14 -5.31 -19.83
N ASP A 97 -8.96 -4.27 -19.01
CA ASP A 97 -10.06 -3.72 -18.21
C ASP A 97 -11.15 -3.13 -19.11
N GLU A 98 -10.75 -2.57 -20.26
CA GLU A 98 -11.65 -2.07 -21.29
C GLU A 98 -12.51 -3.18 -21.90
N ASP A 99 -12.03 -4.43 -21.95
CA ASP A 99 -12.81 -5.57 -22.45
C ASP A 99 -13.92 -5.97 -21.45
N ARG A 100 -13.67 -5.76 -20.15
CA ARG A 100 -14.53 -6.27 -19.07
C ARG A 100 -15.49 -5.22 -18.51
N TYR A 101 -15.18 -3.94 -18.65
CA TYR A 101 -15.91 -2.86 -17.98
C TYR A 101 -16.24 -1.68 -18.91
N ASP A 102 -17.38 -1.05 -18.64
CA ASP A 102 -17.77 0.26 -19.16
C ASP A 102 -17.45 1.32 -18.12
N THR A 103 -16.68 2.34 -18.50
CA THR A 103 -16.35 3.47 -17.63
C THR A 103 -17.13 4.70 -18.08
N LYS A 104 -17.87 5.31 -17.16
CA LYS A 104 -18.60 6.57 -17.35
C LYS A 104 -17.94 7.67 -16.53
N THR A 105 -17.73 8.82 -17.16
CA THR A 105 -17.15 10.00 -16.52
C THR A 105 -18.10 11.18 -16.63
N THR A 106 -18.24 11.93 -15.53
CA THR A 106 -19.01 13.18 -15.54
C THR A 106 -18.29 14.23 -14.71
N VAL A 107 -18.19 15.46 -15.22
CA VAL A 107 -17.60 16.58 -14.47
C VAL A 107 -18.71 17.33 -13.73
N ARG A 108 -18.50 17.61 -12.45
CA ARG A 108 -19.51 18.24 -11.59
C ARG A 108 -18.89 19.37 -10.78
N CYS A 109 -19.70 20.42 -10.57
CA CYS A 109 -19.44 21.40 -9.54
C CYS A 109 -20.29 21.07 -8.32
N LEU A 110 -19.64 20.68 -7.23
CA LEU A 110 -20.30 20.30 -5.97
C LEU A 110 -20.95 21.49 -5.25
N GLU A 111 -20.54 22.72 -5.55
CA GLU A 111 -21.09 23.93 -4.94
C GLU A 111 -22.32 24.44 -5.69
N CYS A 112 -22.32 24.36 -7.02
CA CYS A 112 -23.47 24.70 -7.84
C CYS A 112 -24.46 23.55 -8.01
N SER A 113 -24.07 22.32 -7.66
CA SER A 113 -24.81 21.09 -7.96
C SER A 113 -25.16 20.97 -9.45
N THR A 114 -24.24 21.37 -10.33
CA THR A 114 -24.42 21.35 -11.79
C THR A 114 -23.37 20.48 -12.46
N GLU A 115 -23.81 19.69 -13.44
CA GLU A 115 -22.91 19.00 -14.36
C GLU A 115 -22.30 19.99 -15.36
N LEU A 116 -21.02 19.80 -15.65
CA LEU A 116 -20.24 20.65 -16.55
C LEU A 116 -19.87 19.88 -17.80
N ASP A 117 -19.73 20.62 -18.90
CA ASP A 117 -19.29 20.03 -20.16
C ASP A 117 -17.81 19.66 -20.10
N GLN A 118 -17.56 18.34 -20.02
CA GLN A 118 -16.22 17.75 -19.99
C GLN A 118 -15.42 18.03 -21.26
N THR A 119 -16.07 18.41 -22.37
CA THR A 119 -15.42 18.72 -23.65
C THR A 119 -14.93 20.16 -23.76
N SER A 120 -15.18 20.99 -22.75
CA SER A 120 -14.68 22.36 -22.72
C SER A 120 -13.15 22.42 -22.74
N GLU A 121 -12.59 23.43 -23.41
CA GLU A 121 -11.14 23.58 -23.62
C GLU A 121 -10.33 23.58 -22.30
N LYS A 122 -10.94 24.04 -21.20
CA LYS A 122 -10.32 24.04 -19.86
C LYS A 122 -10.34 22.67 -19.18
N LEU A 123 -11.37 21.86 -19.39
CA LEU A 123 -11.59 20.60 -18.66
C LEU A 123 -11.02 19.39 -19.41
N ALA A 124 -11.16 19.35 -20.73
CA ALA A 124 -10.72 18.23 -21.55
C ALA A 124 -9.27 17.76 -21.27
N PRO A 125 -8.23 18.64 -21.26
CA PRO A 125 -6.86 18.20 -21.00
C PRO A 125 -6.64 17.68 -19.58
N VAL A 126 -7.39 18.20 -18.60
CA VAL A 126 -7.27 17.78 -17.19
C VAL A 126 -7.92 16.42 -17.00
N VAL A 127 -9.10 16.21 -17.57
CA VAL A 127 -9.82 14.92 -17.54
C VAL A 127 -9.00 13.85 -18.23
N GLU A 128 -8.47 14.12 -19.42
CA GLU A 128 -7.59 13.19 -20.14
C GLU A 128 -6.34 12.87 -19.31
N GLY A 129 -5.71 13.88 -18.71
CA GLY A 129 -4.55 13.69 -17.85
C GLY A 129 -4.85 12.81 -16.63
N ILE A 130 -6.01 12.98 -15.98
CA ILE A 130 -6.44 12.13 -14.86
C ILE A 130 -6.66 10.69 -15.33
N LEU A 131 -7.33 10.48 -16.47
CA LEU A 131 -7.62 9.14 -16.99
C LEU A 131 -6.39 8.41 -17.54
N LYS A 132 -5.36 9.15 -17.99
CA LYS A 132 -4.10 8.59 -18.48
C LYS A 132 -3.05 8.40 -17.38
N ALA A 133 -3.14 9.15 -16.28
CA ALA A 133 -2.20 9.03 -15.17
C ALA A 133 -2.21 7.60 -14.61
N ASN A 134 -1.01 7.06 -14.35
CA ASN A 134 -0.87 5.83 -13.59
C ASN A 134 -1.53 6.02 -12.22
N THR A 135 -2.41 5.07 -11.87
CA THR A 135 -3.09 5.09 -10.58
C THR A 135 -2.06 4.91 -9.47
N PHE A 136 -2.36 5.43 -8.28
CA PHE A 136 -1.47 5.26 -7.13
C PHE A 136 -1.18 3.77 -6.89
N SER A 137 -2.20 2.91 -6.96
CA SER A 137 -2.08 1.45 -6.86
C SER A 137 -1.09 0.89 -7.88
N ARG A 138 -1.20 1.25 -9.16
CA ARG A 138 -0.29 0.79 -10.21
C ARG A 138 1.13 1.32 -10.03
N LYS A 139 1.30 2.56 -9.58
CA LYS A 139 2.62 3.13 -9.28
C LYS A 139 3.29 2.39 -8.12
N GLU A 140 2.57 2.13 -7.04
CA GLU A 140 3.09 1.40 -5.88
C GLU A 140 3.29 -0.09 -6.18
N GLU A 141 2.43 -0.73 -6.99
CA GLU A 141 2.66 -2.08 -7.47
C GLU A 141 4.00 -2.13 -8.23
N VAL A 142 4.19 -1.29 -9.25
CA VAL A 142 5.45 -1.22 -10.00
C VAL A 142 6.64 -0.99 -9.07
N LYS A 143 6.53 -0.05 -8.12
CA LYS A 143 7.57 0.26 -7.14
C LYS A 143 7.85 -0.88 -6.14
N ALA A 144 6.82 -1.62 -5.72
CA ALA A 144 6.97 -2.78 -4.83
C ALA A 144 7.73 -3.93 -5.49
N TRP A 145 7.73 -3.94 -6.82
CA TRP A 145 8.53 -4.85 -7.61
C TRP A 145 9.89 -4.28 -8.00
N GLU A 146 10.05 -2.96 -8.11
CA GLU A 146 11.35 -2.32 -8.28
C GLU A 146 12.25 -2.67 -7.09
N GLN A 147 13.22 -3.57 -7.33
CA GLN A 147 14.30 -3.75 -6.38
C GLN A 147 15.02 -2.42 -6.22
N GLU A 148 15.31 -1.99 -4.98
CA GLU A 148 16.16 -0.83 -4.74
C GLU A 148 17.60 -1.16 -5.17
N LEU A 149 17.84 -1.03 -6.48
CA LEU A 149 19.14 -1.25 -7.08
C LEU A 149 20.06 -0.11 -6.68
N THR A 150 21.18 -0.47 -6.06
CA THR A 150 22.23 0.48 -5.70
C THR A 150 23.37 0.37 -6.71
N SER A 151 24.14 1.45 -6.88
CA SER A 151 25.39 1.36 -7.65
C SER A 151 26.43 0.55 -6.86
N CYS A 152 27.53 0.18 -7.49
CA CYS A 152 28.66 -0.47 -6.83
C CYS A 152 29.99 0.17 -7.24
N GLU A 153 31.04 -0.10 -6.46
CA GLU A 153 32.39 0.42 -6.74
C GLU A 153 32.89 0.07 -8.15
N HIS A 154 32.50 -1.09 -8.68
CA HIS A 154 32.90 -1.53 -10.02
C HIS A 154 32.27 -0.71 -11.15
N ILE A 155 31.10 -0.10 -10.92
CA ILE A 155 30.46 0.81 -11.87
C ILE A 155 31.04 2.21 -11.70
N LEU A 156 31.18 2.67 -10.46
CA LEU A 156 31.69 4.02 -10.16
C LEU A 156 33.15 4.21 -10.60
N LEU A 157 33.94 3.14 -10.62
CA LEU A 157 35.35 3.13 -11.02
C LEU A 157 35.56 2.43 -12.36
N LEU A 158 34.49 2.26 -13.16
CA LEU A 158 34.54 1.59 -14.44
C LEU A 158 35.54 2.31 -15.38
N GLN A 159 36.45 1.55 -15.98
CA GLN A 159 37.36 2.04 -17.01
C GLN A 159 37.06 1.35 -18.32
N GLN A 160 36.64 2.13 -19.31
CA GLN A 160 36.36 1.62 -20.64
C GLN A 160 37.66 1.56 -21.46
N SER A 161 37.86 0.49 -22.23
CA SER A 161 38.95 0.37 -23.20
C SER A 161 38.79 1.36 -24.35
N GLU A 162 39.70 1.39 -25.32
CA GLU A 162 39.61 2.30 -26.47
C GLU A 162 38.22 2.25 -27.14
N GLY A 163 37.59 3.42 -27.26
CA GLY A 163 36.23 3.56 -27.75
C GLY A 163 36.12 3.28 -29.24
N ARG A 164 34.99 2.69 -29.64
CA ARG A 164 34.67 2.42 -31.05
C ARG A 164 33.16 2.46 -31.24
N THR A 165 32.72 2.83 -32.44
CA THR A 165 31.31 2.72 -32.82
C THR A 165 30.99 1.27 -33.17
N ILE A 166 30.05 0.67 -32.44
CA ILE A 166 29.55 -0.68 -32.75
C ILE A 166 28.42 -0.54 -33.78
N GLU A 167 28.60 -1.14 -34.95
CA GLU A 167 27.57 -1.17 -36.00
C GLU A 167 26.29 -1.86 -35.49
N PRO A 168 25.08 -1.43 -35.91
CA PRO A 168 23.81 -2.02 -35.46
C PRO A 168 23.72 -3.54 -35.70
N ALA A 169 24.34 -4.04 -36.78
CA ALA A 169 24.43 -5.47 -37.06
C ALA A 169 25.24 -6.25 -36.02
N GLY A 170 26.23 -5.61 -35.38
CA GLY A 170 27.06 -6.17 -34.31
C GLY A 170 26.34 -6.28 -32.97
N LEU A 171 25.18 -5.62 -32.80
CA LEU A 171 24.34 -5.69 -31.60
C LEU A 171 23.21 -6.72 -31.70
N GLY A 172 23.05 -7.36 -32.87
CA GLY A 172 21.90 -8.23 -33.16
C GLY A 172 22.08 -9.72 -32.83
N HIS A 173 23.27 -10.17 -32.45
CA HIS A 173 23.52 -11.57 -32.05
C HIS A 173 24.73 -11.72 -31.14
N CYS A 174 24.76 -12.81 -30.38
CA CYS A 174 25.89 -13.15 -29.51
C CYS A 174 27.16 -13.44 -30.32
N SER A 175 28.32 -12.97 -29.85
CA SER A 175 29.60 -13.17 -30.54
C SER A 175 30.02 -14.65 -30.67
N SER A 176 29.52 -15.50 -29.77
CA SER A 176 29.89 -16.93 -29.67
C SER A 176 28.77 -17.90 -30.05
N CYS A 177 27.56 -17.43 -30.38
CA CYS A 177 26.45 -18.29 -30.80
C CYS A 177 25.33 -17.51 -31.52
N ASP A 178 24.37 -18.20 -32.13
CA ASP A 178 23.31 -17.60 -32.96
C ASP A 178 22.13 -16.98 -32.19
N LEU A 179 22.27 -16.76 -30.88
CA LEU A 179 21.21 -16.16 -30.06
C LEU A 179 21.09 -14.66 -30.38
N LYS A 180 19.86 -14.19 -30.58
CA LYS A 180 19.52 -12.80 -30.90
C LYS A 180 18.81 -12.05 -29.77
N GLU A 181 18.45 -12.78 -28.72
CA GLU A 181 17.73 -12.30 -27.54
C GLU A 181 18.57 -12.58 -26.29
N ASN A 182 18.30 -11.87 -25.19
CA ASN A 182 19.03 -11.97 -23.93
C ASN A 182 20.53 -11.66 -24.09
N LEU A 183 20.83 -10.57 -24.79
CA LEU A 183 22.19 -10.13 -25.11
C LEU A 183 22.69 -9.10 -24.09
N TRP A 184 23.92 -9.33 -23.61
CA TRP A 184 24.60 -8.52 -22.59
C TRP A 184 25.87 -7.93 -23.15
N LEU A 185 25.93 -6.60 -23.18
CA LEU A 185 27.07 -5.82 -23.63
C LEU A 185 27.97 -5.50 -22.44
N CYS A 186 29.23 -5.91 -22.50
CA CYS A 186 30.23 -5.54 -21.50
C CYS A 186 30.53 -4.04 -21.61
N LEU A 187 30.35 -3.28 -20.52
CA LEU A 187 30.57 -1.83 -20.53
C LEU A 187 32.06 -1.47 -20.60
N GLU A 188 32.96 -2.36 -20.19
CA GLU A 188 34.41 -2.15 -20.16
C GLU A 188 35.03 -2.27 -21.56
N CYS A 189 34.63 -3.25 -22.38
CA CYS A 189 35.27 -3.51 -23.67
C CYS A 189 34.33 -3.61 -24.88
N GLY A 190 33.02 -3.48 -24.69
CA GLY A 190 32.04 -3.56 -25.77
C GLY A 190 31.89 -4.94 -26.39
N ALA A 191 32.28 -6.01 -25.68
CA ALA A 191 32.03 -7.39 -26.08
C ALA A 191 30.58 -7.79 -25.82
N LEU A 192 29.98 -8.54 -26.75
CA LEU A 192 28.58 -8.94 -26.67
C LEU A 192 28.44 -10.45 -26.46
N GLY A 193 27.76 -10.86 -25.39
CA GLY A 193 27.52 -12.25 -25.05
C GLY A 193 26.07 -12.52 -24.66
N CYS A 194 25.57 -13.73 -24.91
CA CYS A 194 24.26 -14.14 -24.42
C CYS A 194 24.27 -14.39 -22.91
N GLY A 195 23.15 -14.12 -22.26
CA GLY A 195 22.94 -14.33 -20.83
C GLY A 195 22.89 -15.79 -20.40
N ARG A 196 22.67 -16.00 -19.11
CA ARG A 196 22.43 -17.33 -18.52
C ARG A 196 21.03 -17.83 -18.93
N LYS A 197 20.85 -19.14 -18.99
CA LYS A 197 19.51 -19.74 -19.14
C LYS A 197 18.70 -19.48 -17.88
N GLN A 198 17.49 -18.91 -18.02
CA GLN A 198 16.64 -18.54 -16.89
C GLN A 198 15.38 -19.41 -16.82
N MET A 199 14.91 -19.67 -15.60
CA MET A 199 13.69 -20.43 -15.31
C MET A 199 12.44 -19.57 -15.59
N GLY A 200 12.15 -19.39 -16.88
CA GLY A 200 11.02 -18.58 -17.36
C GLY A 200 10.86 -18.56 -18.88
N GLY A 201 11.58 -19.43 -19.61
CA GLY A 201 11.51 -19.54 -21.07
C GLY A 201 12.50 -18.65 -21.83
N VAL A 202 13.44 -17.98 -21.16
CA VAL A 202 14.50 -17.20 -21.82
C VAL A 202 15.75 -18.07 -22.00
N ASP A 203 16.12 -18.29 -23.25
CA ASP A 203 17.32 -19.04 -23.62
C ASP A 203 18.60 -18.22 -23.36
N GLY A 204 19.70 -18.95 -23.13
CA GLY A 204 20.99 -18.37 -22.82
C GLY A 204 22.06 -19.43 -22.61
N ASN A 205 23.28 -19.19 -23.11
CA ASN A 205 24.42 -20.11 -23.02
C ASN A 205 25.54 -19.58 -22.11
N SER A 206 25.29 -18.52 -21.34
CA SER A 206 26.23 -17.95 -20.36
C SER A 206 27.53 -17.39 -20.95
N HIS A 207 27.56 -17.00 -22.23
CA HIS A 207 28.75 -16.41 -22.85
C HIS A 207 29.15 -15.06 -22.24
N ALA A 208 28.21 -14.27 -21.73
CA ALA A 208 28.52 -13.03 -21.02
C ALA A 208 29.26 -13.30 -19.69
N LEU A 209 28.87 -14.36 -18.97
CA LEU A 209 29.57 -14.80 -17.75
C LEU A 209 30.95 -15.38 -18.07
N ALA A 210 31.07 -16.16 -19.14
CA ALA A 210 32.36 -16.68 -19.59
C ALA A 210 33.33 -15.53 -19.93
N HIS A 211 32.86 -14.53 -20.69
CA HIS A 211 33.62 -13.31 -20.98
C HIS A 211 34.06 -12.60 -19.71
N ALA A 212 33.16 -12.38 -18.74
CA ALA A 212 33.48 -11.72 -17.48
C ALA A 212 34.57 -12.49 -16.69
N THR A 213 34.52 -13.81 -16.72
CA THR A 213 35.49 -14.69 -16.06
C THR A 213 36.86 -14.67 -16.75
N ASP A 214 36.88 -14.74 -18.08
CA ASP A 214 38.12 -14.83 -18.86
C ASP A 214 38.86 -13.48 -18.96
N SER A 215 38.12 -12.38 -19.07
CA SER A 215 38.68 -11.03 -19.23
C SER A 215 38.83 -10.27 -17.91
N GLY A 216 38.14 -10.69 -16.85
CA GLY A 216 38.09 -9.97 -15.57
C GLY A 216 37.18 -8.72 -15.60
N HIS A 217 36.48 -8.48 -16.70
CA HIS A 217 35.49 -7.40 -16.80
C HIS A 217 34.26 -7.71 -15.96
N GLY A 218 33.88 -6.78 -15.08
CA GLY A 218 32.85 -7.00 -14.08
C GLY A 218 31.46 -6.55 -14.48
N VAL A 219 31.31 -5.58 -15.38
CA VAL A 219 30.02 -4.89 -15.60
C VAL A 219 29.50 -5.10 -17.02
N ALA A 220 28.22 -5.50 -17.13
CA ALA A 220 27.52 -5.64 -18.40
C ALA A 220 26.09 -5.09 -18.33
N VAL A 221 25.57 -4.59 -19.45
CA VAL A 221 24.21 -4.07 -19.61
C VAL A 221 23.41 -4.94 -20.59
N LYS A 222 22.13 -5.19 -20.30
CA LYS A 222 21.24 -5.96 -21.17
C LYS A 222 20.64 -5.08 -22.27
N LEU A 223 20.96 -5.36 -23.53
CA LEU A 223 20.59 -4.50 -24.67
C LEU A 223 19.07 -4.31 -24.82
N GLY A 224 18.28 -5.39 -24.70
CA GLY A 224 16.83 -5.33 -24.88
C GLY A 224 16.08 -4.58 -23.78
N SER A 225 16.75 -4.25 -22.66
CA SER A 225 16.14 -3.55 -21.51
C SER A 225 16.32 -2.03 -21.54
N ILE A 226 17.11 -1.49 -22.47
CA ILE A 226 17.47 -0.07 -22.52
C ILE A 226 16.24 0.78 -22.89
N THR A 227 15.99 1.81 -22.10
CA THR A 227 14.91 2.78 -22.33
C THR A 227 15.45 4.13 -22.85
N PRO A 228 14.65 4.90 -23.59
CA PRO A 228 15.01 6.27 -23.99
C PRO A 228 15.32 7.19 -22.80
N GLU A 229 14.72 6.92 -21.65
CA GLU A 229 14.90 7.69 -20.41
C GLU A 229 16.26 7.41 -19.72
N GLY A 230 17.03 6.43 -20.21
CA GLY A 230 18.35 6.10 -19.70
C GLY A 230 18.37 5.07 -18.59
N THR A 231 17.32 4.25 -18.48
CA THR A 231 17.29 3.08 -17.58
C THR A 231 17.56 1.79 -18.35
N ALA A 232 18.28 0.85 -17.74
CA ALA A 232 18.54 -0.48 -18.29
C ALA A 232 18.94 -1.45 -17.16
N ASP A 233 18.82 -2.75 -17.42
CA ASP A 233 19.31 -3.80 -16.52
C ASP A 233 20.84 -3.86 -16.62
N VAL A 234 21.53 -3.48 -15.54
CA VAL A 234 22.99 -3.58 -15.42
C VAL A 234 23.33 -4.66 -14.39
N TYR A 235 24.22 -5.57 -14.76
CA TYR A 235 24.68 -6.65 -13.91
C TYR A 235 26.17 -6.54 -13.62
N CYS A 236 26.53 -6.68 -12.35
CA CYS A 236 27.91 -6.71 -11.91
C CYS A 236 28.31 -8.15 -11.52
N TYR A 237 29.07 -8.82 -12.38
CA TYR A 237 29.60 -10.16 -12.14
C TYR A 237 30.58 -10.24 -10.96
N LYS A 238 31.20 -9.12 -10.56
CA LYS A 238 32.08 -9.06 -9.37
C LYS A 238 31.29 -9.01 -8.06
N CYS A 239 30.12 -8.36 -8.07
CA CYS A 239 29.19 -8.34 -6.94
C CYS A 239 28.21 -9.52 -6.96
N ASP A 240 28.15 -10.26 -8.08
CA ASP A 240 27.14 -11.27 -8.39
C ASP A 240 25.69 -10.75 -8.25
N ASP A 241 25.47 -9.48 -8.60
CA ASP A 241 24.26 -8.74 -8.25
C ASP A 241 23.87 -7.71 -9.32
N GLU A 242 22.57 -7.37 -9.37
CA GLU A 242 22.02 -6.31 -10.22
C GLU A 242 22.33 -4.94 -9.61
N ARG A 243 22.65 -3.97 -10.46
CA ARG A 243 23.13 -2.65 -10.03
C ARG A 243 22.59 -1.55 -10.92
N ILE A 244 22.66 -0.31 -10.45
CA ILE A 244 22.32 0.87 -11.25
C ILE A 244 23.58 1.64 -11.65
N ASP A 245 23.57 2.15 -12.87
CA ASP A 245 24.61 3.00 -13.43
C ASP A 245 24.02 4.38 -13.74
N SER A 246 24.42 5.39 -12.97
CA SER A 246 23.96 6.76 -13.15
C SER A 246 24.57 7.44 -14.39
N ASP A 247 25.70 6.93 -14.88
CA ASP A 247 26.44 7.44 -16.03
C ASP A 247 26.29 6.55 -17.26
N LEU A 248 25.25 5.71 -17.29
CA LEU A 248 24.99 4.74 -18.36
C LEU A 248 24.99 5.38 -19.75
N ASN A 249 24.45 6.59 -19.88
CA ASN A 249 24.46 7.33 -21.15
C ASN A 249 25.89 7.58 -21.65
N GLN A 250 26.81 7.97 -20.76
CA GLN A 250 28.22 8.20 -21.11
C GLN A 250 28.88 6.88 -21.51
N HIS A 251 28.65 5.81 -20.74
CA HIS A 251 29.22 4.50 -21.03
C HIS A 251 28.72 3.88 -22.34
N LEU A 252 27.45 4.09 -22.70
CA LEU A 252 26.87 3.63 -23.96
C LEU A 252 27.30 4.49 -25.16
N ALA A 253 27.39 5.81 -24.98
CA ALA A 253 27.87 6.73 -26.01
C ALA A 253 29.31 6.41 -26.45
N HIS A 254 30.15 5.92 -25.54
CA HIS A 254 31.51 5.44 -25.83
C HIS A 254 31.56 4.32 -26.89
N TRP A 255 30.49 3.52 -26.97
CA TRP A 255 30.31 2.46 -27.95
C TRP A 255 29.48 2.88 -29.18
N GLY A 256 29.09 4.16 -29.26
CA GLY A 256 28.24 4.69 -30.32
C GLY A 256 26.76 4.36 -30.16
N ILE A 257 26.30 3.99 -28.96
CA ILE A 257 24.89 3.65 -28.69
C ILE A 257 24.19 4.89 -28.12
N ILE A 258 23.25 5.46 -28.86
CA ILE A 258 22.48 6.65 -28.46
C ILE A 258 21.14 6.22 -27.85
N LEU A 259 20.89 6.59 -26.60
CA LEU A 259 19.68 6.23 -25.84
C LEU A 259 18.38 6.64 -26.53
N ALA A 260 18.33 7.83 -27.13
CA ALA A 260 17.13 8.40 -27.75
C ALA A 260 16.58 7.56 -28.92
N GLU A 261 17.39 6.68 -29.50
CA GLU A 261 17.02 5.79 -30.60
C GLU A 261 16.68 4.37 -30.14
N GLN A 262 16.83 4.07 -28.84
CA GLN A 262 16.55 2.76 -28.28
C GLN A 262 15.09 2.62 -27.90
N GLN A 263 14.55 1.42 -28.10
CA GLN A 263 13.24 1.03 -27.60
C GLN A 263 13.41 -0.26 -26.82
N LYS A 264 12.84 -0.31 -25.62
CA LYS A 264 12.81 -1.53 -24.81
C LYS A 264 12.09 -2.64 -25.58
N THR A 265 12.81 -3.70 -25.94
CA THR A 265 12.32 -4.86 -26.72
C THR A 265 12.15 -6.11 -25.87
N GLU A 266 12.84 -6.19 -24.73
CA GLU A 266 12.80 -7.31 -23.81
C GLU A 266 12.32 -6.87 -22.42
N LYS A 267 11.63 -7.77 -21.74
CA LYS A 267 11.29 -7.58 -20.33
C LYS A 267 12.57 -7.62 -19.49
N SER A 268 12.60 -6.76 -18.50
CA SER A 268 13.59 -6.81 -17.43
C SER A 268 13.44 -8.09 -16.62
N LEU A 269 14.50 -8.46 -15.92
CA LEU A 269 14.47 -9.63 -15.03
C LEU A 269 13.43 -9.47 -13.92
N THR A 270 13.30 -8.26 -13.39
CA THR A 270 12.26 -7.89 -12.45
C THR A 270 10.86 -8.17 -13.05
N GLU A 271 10.54 -7.60 -14.21
CA GLU A 271 9.23 -7.80 -14.86
C GLU A 271 8.90 -9.28 -15.13
N MET A 272 9.90 -10.10 -15.47
CA MET A 272 9.70 -11.53 -15.63
C MET A 272 9.36 -12.23 -14.32
N GLN A 273 10.03 -11.87 -13.22
CA GLN A 273 9.72 -12.39 -11.88
C GLN A 273 8.31 -11.98 -11.44
N ILE A 274 7.90 -10.73 -11.71
CA ILE A 274 6.54 -10.24 -11.46
C ILE A 274 5.52 -11.11 -12.19
N GLU A 275 5.70 -11.33 -13.49
CA GLU A 275 4.76 -12.12 -14.28
C GLU A 275 4.70 -13.59 -13.85
N GLN A 276 5.82 -14.17 -13.44
CA GLN A 276 5.85 -15.53 -12.92
C GLN A 276 5.10 -15.61 -11.59
N ASN A 277 5.31 -14.66 -10.70
CA ASN A 277 4.60 -14.58 -9.42
C ASN A 277 3.10 -14.31 -9.60
N LEU A 278 2.71 -13.45 -10.55
CA LEU A 278 1.30 -13.20 -10.90
C LEU A 278 0.60 -14.42 -11.51
N LYS A 279 1.36 -15.25 -12.26
CA LYS A 279 0.87 -16.49 -12.86
C LYS A 279 0.93 -17.69 -11.91
N TRP A 280 1.55 -17.54 -10.75
CA TRP A 280 1.57 -18.57 -9.72
C TRP A 280 0.21 -18.63 -9.04
N ASP A 281 -0.68 -19.41 -9.64
CA ASP A 281 -2.00 -19.72 -9.11
C ASP A 281 -1.86 -20.75 -7.99
N PHE A 282 -1.93 -20.29 -6.74
CA PHE A 282 -1.95 -21.17 -5.58
C PHE A 282 -3.31 -21.87 -5.49
N SER A 283 -3.35 -23.07 -6.07
CA SER A 283 -4.44 -24.03 -5.91
C SER A 283 -4.79 -24.20 -4.43
N MET A 284 -6.01 -23.79 -4.04
CA MET A 284 -6.55 -23.93 -2.68
C MET A 284 -7.04 -25.37 -2.44
N THR A 285 -6.23 -26.33 -2.84
CA THR A 285 -6.52 -27.75 -2.75
C THR A 285 -5.66 -28.39 -1.68
N ASN A 286 -6.26 -29.27 -0.88
CA ASN A 286 -5.52 -30.14 0.04
C ASN A 286 -4.64 -31.13 -0.74
N GLU A 287 -3.81 -31.90 -0.04
CA GLU A 287 -2.96 -32.94 -0.64
C GLU A 287 -3.77 -33.96 -1.47
N ASP A 288 -5.06 -34.13 -1.15
CA ASP A 288 -6.03 -34.97 -1.88
C ASP A 288 -6.71 -34.27 -3.09
N GLY A 289 -6.33 -33.03 -3.43
CA GLY A 289 -6.90 -32.27 -4.55
C GLY A 289 -8.30 -31.68 -4.30
N GLN A 290 -8.82 -31.76 -3.06
CA GLN A 290 -10.12 -31.19 -2.69
C GLN A 290 -10.00 -29.70 -2.35
N GLU A 291 -10.92 -28.89 -2.87
CA GLU A 291 -10.99 -27.44 -2.57
C GLU A 291 -11.34 -27.20 -1.09
N LEU A 292 -10.55 -26.34 -0.45
CA LEU A 292 -10.78 -25.91 0.93
C LEU A 292 -12.07 -25.09 1.04
N LYS A 293 -12.84 -25.32 2.10
CA LYS A 293 -14.12 -24.64 2.34
C LYS A 293 -13.88 -23.13 2.57
N PRO A 294 -14.42 -22.25 1.71
CA PRO A 294 -14.35 -20.81 1.90
C PRO A 294 -15.11 -20.38 3.14
N LEU A 295 -14.51 -19.48 3.91
CA LEU A 295 -15.12 -18.85 5.08
C LEU A 295 -15.44 -17.40 4.76
N THR A 296 -16.66 -16.98 5.08
CA THR A 296 -17.13 -15.60 4.92
C THR A 296 -17.77 -15.14 6.21
N GLY A 297 -17.44 -13.93 6.66
CA GLY A 297 -18.06 -13.36 7.85
C GLY A 297 -17.26 -12.22 8.45
N PRO A 298 -17.77 -11.63 9.55
CA PRO A 298 -17.02 -10.69 10.37
C PRO A 298 -15.69 -11.32 10.78
N SER A 299 -14.60 -10.55 10.76
CA SER A 299 -13.26 -11.03 11.11
C SER A 299 -12.66 -12.08 10.14
N LEU A 300 -13.34 -12.38 9.02
CA LEU A 300 -12.97 -13.39 8.02
C LEU A 300 -12.85 -12.74 6.62
N THR A 301 -12.27 -11.55 6.55
CA THR A 301 -12.08 -10.81 5.30
C THR A 301 -10.66 -10.99 4.79
N GLY A 302 -10.50 -11.47 3.56
CA GLY A 302 -9.21 -11.51 2.89
C GLY A 302 -8.72 -10.13 2.43
N LEU A 303 -7.43 -10.03 2.20
CA LEU A 303 -6.77 -8.84 1.66
C LEU A 303 -6.17 -9.14 0.30
N LYS A 304 -6.48 -8.31 -0.69
CA LYS A 304 -5.88 -8.42 -2.01
C LYS A 304 -4.38 -8.20 -1.93
N ASN A 305 -3.61 -9.11 -2.51
CA ASN A 305 -2.18 -8.99 -2.63
C ASN A 305 -1.84 -7.93 -3.69
N LEU A 306 -0.96 -6.99 -3.32
CA LEU A 306 -0.50 -5.91 -4.20
C LEU A 306 0.95 -6.12 -4.68
N GLY A 307 1.45 -7.37 -4.61
CA GLY A 307 2.81 -7.75 -5.03
C GLY A 307 3.84 -7.58 -3.91
N ASN A 308 4.69 -8.58 -3.70
CA ASN A 308 5.84 -8.61 -2.78
C ASN A 308 5.61 -8.27 -1.28
N PHE A 309 4.40 -7.90 -0.86
CA PHE A 309 4.16 -7.57 0.54
C PHE A 309 3.89 -8.83 1.38
N LEU A 310 4.79 -9.08 2.32
CA LEU A 310 4.62 -9.88 3.55
C LEU A 310 3.39 -9.49 4.41
N LEU A 311 2.71 -8.40 4.05
CA LEU A 311 1.74 -7.70 4.87
C LEU A 311 0.41 -8.42 5.10
N PRO A 312 -0.20 -9.22 4.21
CA PRO A 312 -1.51 -9.82 4.51
C PRO A 312 -1.46 -10.68 5.76
N GLY A 313 -0.43 -11.54 5.86
CA GLY A 313 -0.18 -12.34 7.05
C GLY A 313 0.12 -11.48 8.27
N GLU A 314 1.12 -10.61 8.19
CA GLU A 314 1.52 -9.79 9.35
C GLU A 314 0.44 -8.78 9.78
N TYR A 315 -0.43 -8.32 8.89
CA TYR A 315 -1.58 -7.47 9.19
C TYR A 315 -2.70 -8.26 9.89
N HIS A 316 -3.06 -9.45 9.40
CA HIS A 316 -4.03 -10.28 10.12
C HIS A 316 -3.51 -10.70 11.50
N LEU A 317 -2.18 -10.85 11.65
CA LEU A 317 -1.53 -11.18 12.92
C LEU A 317 -1.23 -9.96 13.82
N GLY A 318 -0.95 -8.78 13.26
CA GLY A 318 -0.47 -7.58 13.96
C GLY A 318 -1.48 -6.44 14.05
N ALA A 319 -2.43 -6.34 13.12
CA ALA A 319 -3.47 -5.30 13.06
C ALA A 319 -4.84 -5.76 13.56
N GLY A 320 -4.87 -6.69 14.52
CA GLY A 320 -5.92 -6.64 15.53
C GLY A 320 -7.34 -6.91 15.02
N VAL A 321 -7.54 -8.05 14.38
CA VAL A 321 -8.89 -8.63 14.35
C VAL A 321 -9.27 -9.18 15.74
N ASP A 322 -8.28 -9.57 16.56
CA ASP A 322 -8.49 -10.02 17.94
C ASP A 322 -7.61 -9.31 18.98
N MET A 323 -7.04 -8.14 18.65
CA MET A 323 -6.32 -7.30 19.63
C MET A 323 -7.23 -6.16 20.12
N PRO A 324 -7.75 -6.23 21.37
CA PRO A 324 -8.70 -5.24 21.86
C PRO A 324 -8.16 -3.81 21.86
N SER A 325 -6.85 -3.63 22.06
CA SER A 325 -6.19 -2.31 22.05
C SER A 325 -6.21 -1.67 20.68
N PHE A 326 -5.91 -2.42 19.61
CA PHE A 326 -5.94 -1.93 18.24
C PHE A 326 -7.37 -1.54 17.83
N LYS A 327 -8.34 -2.42 18.13
CA LYS A 327 -9.77 -2.14 17.89
C LYS A 327 -10.22 -0.87 18.62
N THR A 328 -9.88 -0.73 19.91
CA THR A 328 -10.24 0.45 20.71
C THR A 328 -9.63 1.75 20.13
N ARG A 329 -8.43 1.67 19.57
CA ARG A 329 -7.70 2.83 19.06
C ARG A 329 -8.13 3.27 17.65
N TYR A 330 -8.40 2.32 16.75
CA TYR A 330 -8.60 2.61 15.32
C TYR A 330 -10.01 2.27 14.81
N PHE A 331 -10.75 1.36 15.44
CA PHE A 331 -12.18 1.15 15.14
C PHE A 331 -13.04 2.10 15.99
N GLN A 332 -13.10 3.36 15.54
CA GLN A 332 -13.93 4.41 16.15
C GLN A 332 -14.96 4.90 15.13
N PRO A 333 -16.07 4.17 14.91
CA PRO A 333 -17.04 4.49 13.86
C PRO A 333 -17.80 5.80 14.12
N ASN A 334 -17.92 6.19 15.39
CA ASN A 334 -18.67 7.38 15.81
C ASN A 334 -17.83 8.67 15.88
N LEU A 335 -16.53 8.60 15.59
CA LEU A 335 -15.65 9.76 15.61
C LEU A 335 -15.36 10.19 14.18
N ASP A 336 -15.26 11.48 13.90
CA ASP A 336 -14.82 11.92 12.58
C ASP A 336 -13.35 11.54 12.32
N LEU A 337 -13.00 11.39 11.05
CA LEU A 337 -11.59 11.22 10.67
C LEU A 337 -10.81 12.52 10.94
N PRO A 338 -9.49 12.43 11.17
CA PRO A 338 -8.64 13.61 11.27
C PRO A 338 -8.79 14.51 10.03
N VAL A 339 -8.85 15.82 10.25
CA VAL A 339 -8.80 16.81 9.18
C VAL A 339 -7.33 17.03 8.82
N VAL A 340 -6.93 16.50 7.67
CA VAL A 340 -5.56 16.55 7.14
C VAL A 340 -5.59 16.93 5.66
N GLU A 341 -4.50 17.52 5.17
CA GLU A 341 -4.36 17.97 3.78
C GLU A 341 -4.23 16.80 2.80
N ASP A 342 -3.45 15.79 3.17
CA ASP A 342 -3.29 14.55 2.42
C ASP A 342 -3.77 13.35 3.27
N PRO A 343 -5.04 12.93 3.12
CA PRO A 343 -5.58 11.78 3.82
C PRO A 343 -4.91 10.46 3.44
N ALA A 344 -4.35 10.35 2.23
CA ALA A 344 -3.69 9.12 1.76
C ALA A 344 -2.34 8.90 2.45
N ALA A 345 -1.61 9.97 2.73
CA ALA A 345 -0.34 9.93 3.46
C ALA A 345 -0.49 9.91 5.01
N ASP A 346 -1.69 10.23 5.53
CA ASP A 346 -1.91 10.26 6.98
C ASP A 346 -2.11 8.88 7.59
N PHE A 347 -1.19 8.52 8.49
CA PHE A 347 -1.16 7.21 9.15
C PHE A 347 -2.42 6.90 9.96
N ASP A 348 -2.93 7.87 10.75
CA ASP A 348 -4.12 7.64 11.58
C ASP A 348 -5.38 7.48 10.73
N THR A 349 -5.49 8.25 9.63
CA THR A 349 -6.56 8.13 8.65
C THR A 349 -6.55 6.77 7.96
N GLN A 350 -5.40 6.31 7.45
CA GLN A 350 -5.31 5.01 6.78
C GLN A 350 -5.57 3.86 7.76
N LEU A 351 -5.05 3.90 8.99
CA LEU A 351 -5.34 2.86 9.99
C LEU A 351 -6.81 2.86 10.42
N ARG A 352 -7.48 4.01 10.51
CA ARG A 352 -8.92 4.06 10.80
C ARG A 352 -9.78 3.67 9.60
N LYS A 353 -9.36 3.99 8.37
CA LYS A 353 -10.00 3.52 7.13
C LYS A 353 -10.00 1.99 7.13
N ILE A 354 -8.81 1.42 7.26
CA ILE A 354 -8.58 -0.01 7.43
C ILE A 354 -9.42 -0.55 8.59
N GLY A 355 -9.39 0.15 9.72
CA GLY A 355 -10.14 -0.10 10.94
C GLY A 355 -11.65 0.09 10.86
N ARG A 356 -12.23 0.54 9.73
CA ARG A 356 -13.67 0.77 9.51
C ARG A 356 -14.33 -0.09 8.43
N ARG A 357 -13.58 -0.88 7.66
CA ARG A 357 -14.12 -1.92 6.75
C ARG A 357 -15.11 -2.87 7.44
N PRO A 358 -16.42 -2.79 7.20
CA PRO A 358 -17.45 -3.46 8.01
C PRO A 358 -17.22 -4.95 8.28
N THR A 359 -16.60 -5.66 7.32
CA THR A 359 -16.34 -7.09 7.39
C THR A 359 -15.19 -7.48 8.31
N LEU A 360 -14.38 -6.55 8.82
CA LEU A 360 -13.30 -6.84 9.77
C LEU A 360 -13.79 -6.95 11.23
N TRP A 361 -14.93 -6.35 11.63
CA TRP A 361 -15.40 -6.42 13.04
C TRP A 361 -16.91 -6.48 13.26
N ALA A 362 -17.76 -6.58 12.23
CA ALA A 362 -19.21 -6.51 12.41
C ALA A 362 -19.79 -7.61 13.33
N VAL A 363 -20.02 -7.25 14.59
CA VAL A 363 -21.05 -7.86 15.44
C VAL A 363 -22.15 -6.81 15.59
N THR A 364 -22.92 -6.63 14.53
CA THR A 364 -24.22 -5.94 14.59
C THR A 364 -25.19 -6.81 13.81
N PRO A 365 -26.43 -7.02 14.32
CA PRO A 365 -27.40 -7.86 13.63
C PRO A 365 -27.60 -7.29 12.23
N SER A 366 -27.32 -8.10 11.22
CA SER A 366 -27.57 -7.74 9.83
C SER A 366 -29.07 -7.45 9.65
N PRO A 367 -29.45 -6.44 8.84
CA PRO A 367 -30.72 -6.53 8.14
C PRO A 367 -30.59 -7.76 7.23
N THR A 368 -31.49 -8.72 7.40
CA THR A 368 -31.54 -9.95 6.61
C THR A 368 -31.56 -9.66 5.11
N PRO A 369 -30.96 -10.53 4.29
CA PRO A 369 -30.96 -10.37 2.84
C PRO A 369 -32.38 -10.44 2.27
N GLU A 370 -32.71 -9.50 1.39
CA GLU A 370 -33.97 -9.46 0.65
C GLU A 370 -34.14 -10.70 -0.26
N SER A 371 -35.23 -11.44 -0.05
CA SER A 371 -36.09 -11.94 -1.12
C SER A 371 -37.50 -12.18 -0.55
N ALA A 372 -38.52 -11.49 -1.11
CA ALA A 372 -39.94 -11.35 -0.71
C ALA A 372 -40.76 -12.66 -0.54
N PRO A 373 -42.10 -12.69 -0.21
CA PRO A 373 -43.06 -11.71 0.37
C PRO A 373 -43.94 -12.20 1.58
N CYS A 374 -44.53 -11.25 2.32
CA CYS A 374 -45.84 -11.18 3.05
C CYS A 374 -46.32 -12.13 4.20
N ARG A 375 -46.98 -11.47 5.21
CA ARG A 375 -47.90 -11.92 6.31
C ARG A 375 -47.27 -12.37 7.64
N ASP A 376 -47.73 -12.03 8.86
CA ASP A 376 -48.85 -11.27 9.44
C ASP A 376 -48.46 -10.76 10.87
N GLU A 377 -49.37 -10.04 11.53
CA GLU A 377 -49.25 -8.92 12.49
C GLU A 377 -48.91 -9.14 14.00
N THR A 378 -48.15 -8.17 14.58
CA THR A 378 -48.33 -7.41 15.88
C THR A 378 -48.18 -8.05 17.29
N PRO A 379 -48.08 -7.28 18.41
CA PRO A 379 -47.21 -6.10 18.73
C PRO A 379 -46.65 -6.12 20.20
N HIS A 380 -46.08 -4.97 20.64
CA HIS A 380 -45.69 -4.51 22.01
C HIS A 380 -44.22 -4.78 22.45
N LEU A 381 -43.49 -3.90 23.16
CA LEU A 381 -43.80 -2.70 23.95
C LEU A 381 -42.53 -1.80 24.10
N THR A 382 -42.75 -0.50 24.23
CA THR A 382 -41.81 0.64 24.42
C THR A 382 -41.05 0.67 25.76
N TYR A 383 -39.84 1.26 25.81
CA TYR A 383 -39.51 2.28 26.84
C TYR A 383 -38.34 3.23 26.46
N LEU A 384 -38.39 4.41 27.08
CA LEU A 384 -37.78 5.71 26.73
C LEU A 384 -36.50 6.07 27.51
N LYS A 385 -35.65 6.88 26.84
CA LYS A 385 -34.91 8.10 27.26
C LYS A 385 -34.24 8.24 28.66
N GLY A 386 -33.02 8.80 28.65
CA GLY A 386 -32.47 9.66 29.71
C GLY A 386 -30.98 10.04 29.53
N ALA A 387 -30.65 11.33 29.50
CA ALA A 387 -29.32 11.97 29.31
C ALA A 387 -28.83 12.66 30.63
N PRO A 388 -27.78 13.52 30.72
CA PRO A 388 -26.41 13.61 30.19
C PRO A 388 -25.34 13.80 31.35
N PRO A 389 -24.20 14.55 31.28
CA PRO A 389 -22.87 14.08 31.72
C PRO A 389 -22.27 14.81 32.97
N PRO A 390 -21.03 14.49 33.39
CA PRO A 390 -20.19 15.52 34.00
C PRO A 390 -18.76 15.63 33.42
N ALA A 391 -18.45 16.89 33.09
CA ALA A 391 -17.25 17.69 33.37
C ALA A 391 -15.81 17.15 33.17
N ALA A 392 -15.01 18.07 32.62
CA ALA A 392 -13.64 17.95 32.19
C ALA A 392 -12.59 17.81 33.32
N THR A 393 -11.56 17.00 33.06
CA THR A 393 -10.19 17.06 33.61
C THR A 393 -9.38 16.03 32.78
N ARG A 394 -8.12 16.17 32.34
CA ARG A 394 -6.97 16.96 32.77
C ARG A 394 -5.90 16.87 31.64
N ARG A 395 -5.72 17.92 30.82
CA ARG A 395 -4.70 17.99 29.72
C ARG A 395 -3.43 18.70 30.20
N ILE A 396 -2.53 17.99 30.88
CA ILE A 396 -1.24 18.53 31.39
C ILE A 396 0.00 18.19 30.49
N PRO A 397 0.03 17.14 29.63
CA PRO A 397 1.25 16.82 28.86
C PRO A 397 1.63 17.86 27.80
N ARG A 398 0.63 18.52 27.18
CA ARG A 398 0.86 19.49 26.09
C ARG A 398 1.55 20.77 26.54
N ARG A 399 1.27 21.24 27.76
CA ARG A 399 1.78 22.53 28.28
C ARG A 399 3.27 22.46 28.62
N LEU A 400 3.75 21.36 29.22
CA LEU A 400 5.18 21.16 29.49
C LEU A 400 6.03 21.13 28.21
N ARG A 401 5.49 20.58 27.11
CA ARG A 401 6.20 20.51 25.84
C ARG A 401 6.46 21.89 25.24
N CYS A 402 5.59 22.86 25.51
CA CYS A 402 5.74 24.25 25.09
C CYS A 402 6.96 24.91 25.75
N PHE A 403 7.13 24.72 27.06
CA PHE A 403 8.27 25.26 27.81
C PHE A 403 9.60 24.58 27.47
N GLY A 404 9.57 23.27 27.19
CA GLY A 404 10.75 22.54 26.71
C GLY A 404 11.25 23.06 25.35
N ALA A 405 10.36 23.44 24.45
CA ALA A 405 10.73 24.07 23.18
C ALA A 405 11.35 25.47 23.34
N MET A 406 11.09 26.15 24.47
CA MET A 406 11.68 27.44 24.83
C MET A 406 12.98 27.31 25.65
N GLY A 407 13.48 26.08 25.85
CA GLY A 407 14.74 25.82 26.56
C GLY A 407 14.64 25.71 28.08
N PHE A 408 13.43 25.76 28.66
CA PHE A 408 13.25 25.61 30.11
C PHE A 408 13.13 24.14 30.51
N GLY A 409 13.82 23.76 31.59
CA GLY A 409 13.76 22.41 32.14
C GLY A 409 12.36 22.04 32.64
N ALA A 410 11.97 20.78 32.49
CA ALA A 410 10.67 20.27 32.98
C ALA A 410 10.38 20.58 34.47
N PRO A 411 11.35 20.55 35.41
CA PRO A 411 11.14 20.92 36.81
C PRO A 411 10.77 22.40 36.99
N GLN A 412 11.42 23.28 36.23
CA GLN A 412 11.17 24.71 36.23
C GLN A 412 9.79 25.03 35.67
N ALA A 413 9.45 24.44 34.53
CA ALA A 413 8.15 24.60 33.88
C ALA A 413 6.99 24.10 34.74
N LYS A 414 7.19 23.00 35.48
CA LYS A 414 6.18 22.47 36.42
C LYS A 414 5.94 23.44 37.58
N LYS A 415 6.99 24.04 38.14
CA LYS A 415 6.88 25.01 39.24
C LYS A 415 6.18 26.30 38.77
N ALA A 416 6.60 26.83 37.62
CA ALA A 416 5.98 28.02 37.03
C ALA A 416 4.47 27.82 36.75
N LEU A 417 4.08 26.65 36.23
CA LEU A 417 2.67 26.32 36.02
C LEU A 417 1.88 26.12 37.32
N ARG A 418 2.52 25.74 38.42
CA ARG A 418 1.86 25.66 39.73
C ARG A 418 1.58 27.06 40.29
N GLU A 419 2.59 27.92 40.29
CA GLU A 419 2.48 29.29 40.82
C GLU A 419 1.50 30.18 40.03
N THR A 420 1.24 29.82 38.78
CA THR A 420 0.37 30.58 37.86
C THR A 420 -0.98 29.91 37.62
N SER A 421 -1.36 28.92 38.44
CA SER A 421 -2.63 28.19 38.31
C SER A 421 -2.87 27.57 36.92
N GLY A 422 -1.79 27.18 36.25
CA GLY A 422 -1.80 26.50 34.96
C GLY A 422 -1.88 27.42 33.73
N ASP A 423 -1.85 28.75 33.89
CA ASP A 423 -1.81 29.72 32.80
C ASP A 423 -0.42 29.73 32.13
N VAL A 424 -0.37 29.53 30.80
CA VAL A 424 0.90 29.37 30.08
C VAL A 424 1.63 30.69 29.92
N GLU A 425 0.92 31.78 29.63
CA GLU A 425 1.52 33.09 29.36
C GLU A 425 2.12 33.66 30.66
N ARG A 426 1.38 33.53 31.76
CA ARG A 426 1.88 33.93 33.09
C ARG A 426 3.02 33.04 33.56
N ALA A 427 3.01 31.75 33.24
CA ALA A 427 4.10 30.84 33.57
C ALA A 427 5.39 31.19 32.82
N VAL A 428 5.30 31.65 31.57
CA VAL A 428 6.48 32.15 30.83
C VAL A 428 7.05 33.40 31.53
N GLU A 429 6.22 34.37 31.87
CA GLU A 429 6.65 35.59 32.59
C GLU A 429 7.28 35.26 33.96
N TRP A 430 6.70 34.28 34.67
CA TRP A 430 7.24 33.79 35.94
C TRP A 430 8.63 33.15 35.77
N LEU A 431 8.84 32.35 34.72
CA LEU A 431 10.14 31.73 34.42
C LEU A 431 11.23 32.77 34.11
N PHE A 432 10.88 33.83 33.37
CA PHE A 432 11.81 34.90 33.07
C PHE A 432 12.15 35.79 34.27
N SER A 433 11.24 35.92 35.23
CA SER A 433 11.48 36.68 36.47
C SER A 433 12.22 35.89 37.55
N HIS A 434 12.36 34.57 37.40
CA HIS A 434 13.05 33.68 38.34
C HIS A 434 14.07 32.75 37.63
N PRO A 435 15.06 33.29 36.91
CA PRO A 435 15.97 32.50 36.06
C PRO A 435 16.88 31.55 36.86
N ASP A 436 17.21 31.88 38.11
CA ASP A 436 18.10 31.09 38.97
C ASP A 436 17.36 29.97 39.75
N ASP A 437 16.03 29.93 39.67
CA ASP A 437 15.23 28.89 40.33
C ASP A 437 15.23 27.62 39.46
N GLN A 438 15.96 26.59 39.86
CA GLN A 438 16.09 25.36 39.06
C GLN A 438 14.80 24.49 39.08
N GLY A 439 13.76 24.88 39.81
CA GLY A 439 12.52 24.13 39.93
C GLY A 439 12.54 23.07 41.04
N THR A 440 11.42 22.39 41.24
CA THR A 440 11.31 21.34 42.26
C THR A 440 11.73 19.98 41.69
N PHE A 441 12.79 19.40 42.24
CA PHE A 441 13.34 18.10 41.85
C PHE A 441 12.98 16.97 42.83
N ASP A 442 11.81 17.01 43.48
CA ASP A 442 11.39 15.91 44.34
C ASP A 442 9.90 15.59 44.17
N ASP A 443 9.64 14.33 43.82
CA ASP A 443 8.37 13.62 43.98
C ASP A 443 8.16 13.29 45.47
N GLU A 444 8.00 14.29 46.35
CA GLU A 444 7.34 14.10 47.67
C GLU A 444 7.13 15.45 48.40
N ALA A 445 5.91 16.00 48.27
CA ALA A 445 5.32 16.85 49.30
C ALA A 445 3.79 16.83 49.16
N ALA A 446 3.14 16.43 50.26
CA ALA A 446 1.74 16.06 50.36
C ALA A 446 0.74 17.16 49.94
N ALA A 447 -0.24 16.76 49.14
CA ALA A 447 -1.50 17.48 48.93
C ALA A 447 -2.56 16.94 49.90
N PRO A 448 -3.52 17.77 50.36
CA PRO A 448 -4.62 17.32 51.20
C PRO A 448 -5.53 16.37 50.41
N ALA A 449 -6.10 15.40 51.13
CA ALA A 449 -6.82 14.25 50.63
C ALA A 449 -7.85 14.57 49.54
N ALA A 450 -7.55 14.15 48.31
CA ALA A 450 -8.51 13.92 47.24
C ALA A 450 -8.45 12.42 46.91
N GLU A 451 -9.62 11.79 46.85
CA GLU A 451 -9.83 10.35 46.71
C GLU A 451 -8.90 9.72 45.66
N SER A 452 -8.13 8.74 46.10
CA SER A 452 -7.13 8.02 45.32
C SER A 452 -7.77 7.21 44.19
N ALA A 453 -7.65 7.69 42.95
CA ALA A 453 -7.65 6.81 41.79
C ALA A 453 -6.35 5.98 41.83
N LYS A 454 -6.49 4.65 41.89
CA LYS A 454 -5.36 3.71 41.94
C LYS A 454 -4.33 4.00 40.82
N PRO A 455 -3.02 3.84 41.09
CA PRO A 455 -2.02 3.79 40.01
C PRO A 455 -2.41 2.69 39.03
N ALA A 456 -2.44 3.01 37.73
CA ALA A 456 -2.59 1.97 36.71
C ALA A 456 -1.39 1.02 36.86
N GLU A 457 -1.68 -0.23 37.23
CA GLU A 457 -0.65 -1.27 37.32
C GLU A 457 0.10 -1.37 35.98
N PRO A 458 1.43 -1.61 36.01
CA PRO A 458 2.17 -1.87 34.78
C PRO A 458 1.48 -2.99 33.99
N ALA A 459 1.27 -2.78 32.70
CA ALA A 459 0.62 -3.78 31.85
C ALA A 459 1.43 -5.08 31.85
N GLY A 460 0.87 -6.13 32.44
CA GLY A 460 1.51 -7.44 32.57
C GLY A 460 1.36 -8.04 33.97
N SER A 461 1.83 -9.27 34.15
CA SER A 461 1.83 -9.95 35.45
C SER A 461 3.16 -10.67 35.65
N ALA A 462 3.79 -10.49 36.81
CA ALA A 462 5.00 -11.21 37.18
C ALA A 462 4.74 -12.64 37.68
N ALA A 463 3.47 -13.08 37.69
CA ALA A 463 3.10 -14.42 38.15
C ALA A 463 3.69 -15.51 37.27
N VAL A 464 4.42 -16.42 37.90
CA VAL A 464 5.00 -17.62 37.29
C VAL A 464 4.26 -18.88 37.78
N PRO A 465 4.06 -19.90 36.93
CA PRO A 465 4.48 -19.97 35.53
C PRO A 465 3.60 -19.10 34.62
N ALA A 466 4.22 -18.39 33.68
CA ALA A 466 3.49 -17.71 32.63
C ALA A 466 3.12 -18.73 31.56
N ASN A 467 1.84 -19.09 31.49
CA ASN A 467 1.34 -20.03 30.49
C ASN A 467 1.08 -19.27 29.19
N PHE A 468 1.50 -19.87 28.08
CA PHE A 468 1.33 -19.29 26.75
C PHE A 468 0.63 -20.30 25.85
N GLN A 469 -0.26 -19.79 25.00
CA GLN A 469 -0.98 -20.55 24.01
C GLN A 469 -0.66 -19.99 22.62
N LEU A 470 -0.41 -20.89 21.66
CA LEU A 470 -0.19 -20.49 20.27
C LEU A 470 -1.50 -19.94 19.70
N GLN A 471 -1.45 -18.69 19.22
CA GLN A 471 -2.58 -17.97 18.65
C GLN A 471 -2.55 -17.99 17.12
N SER A 472 -1.38 -17.83 16.52
CA SER A 472 -1.24 -17.75 15.07
C SER A 472 0.19 -18.05 14.61
N ILE A 473 0.33 -18.45 13.34
CA ILE A 473 1.60 -18.74 12.68
C ILE A 473 1.62 -18.14 11.27
N VAL A 474 2.83 -17.80 10.80
CA VAL A 474 3.08 -17.35 9.43
C VAL A 474 3.99 -18.36 8.74
N CYS A 475 3.55 -18.85 7.59
CA CYS A 475 4.27 -19.83 6.78
C CYS A 475 4.65 -19.20 5.45
N HIS A 476 5.84 -19.53 4.96
CA HIS A 476 6.29 -19.18 3.62
C HIS A 476 6.20 -20.41 2.71
N LYS A 477 5.44 -20.28 1.61
CA LYS A 477 5.29 -21.28 0.55
C LYS A 477 6.06 -20.80 -0.68
N GLY A 478 7.32 -21.22 -0.79
CA GLY A 478 8.17 -20.88 -1.93
C GLY A 478 9.49 -21.64 -1.93
N THR A 479 10.18 -21.64 -3.05
CA THR A 479 11.47 -22.31 -3.21
C THR A 479 12.64 -21.51 -2.64
N SER A 480 12.45 -20.19 -2.42
CA SER A 480 13.46 -19.32 -1.80
C SER A 480 12.81 -18.14 -1.07
N ILE A 481 13.55 -17.49 -0.16
CA ILE A 481 13.07 -16.29 0.55
C ILE A 481 12.78 -15.09 -0.37
N HIS A 482 13.29 -15.11 -1.61
CA HIS A 482 13.10 -14.06 -2.62
C HIS A 482 11.97 -14.39 -3.61
N ALA A 483 11.44 -15.61 -3.55
CA ALA A 483 10.41 -16.09 -4.46
C ALA A 483 9.50 -17.09 -3.75
N GLY A 484 8.35 -16.61 -3.31
CA GLY A 484 7.32 -17.41 -2.66
C GLY A 484 6.19 -16.56 -2.09
N HIS A 485 5.33 -17.22 -1.33
CA HIS A 485 4.07 -16.65 -0.87
C HIS A 485 3.86 -16.86 0.62
N TYR A 486 3.46 -15.81 1.33
CA TYR A 486 3.23 -15.87 2.76
C TYR A 486 1.75 -16.11 3.06
N VAL A 487 1.48 -17.12 3.88
CA VAL A 487 0.14 -17.43 4.36
C VAL A 487 0.10 -17.43 5.88
N ALA A 488 -1.04 -17.01 6.42
CA ALA A 488 -1.24 -16.91 7.85
C ALA A 488 -2.28 -17.91 8.34
N PHE A 489 -2.00 -18.59 9.44
CA PHE A 489 -2.97 -19.42 10.14
C PHE A 489 -3.30 -18.76 11.48
N ILE A 490 -4.59 -18.57 11.74
CA ILE A 490 -5.08 -17.92 12.96
C ILE A 490 -6.07 -18.84 13.64
N ARG A 491 -5.87 -19.03 14.94
CA ARG A 491 -6.77 -19.80 15.79
C ARG A 491 -7.98 -18.96 16.18
N GLN A 492 -9.18 -19.46 15.91
CA GLN A 492 -10.41 -18.81 16.38
C GLN A 492 -10.74 -19.22 17.82
N ALA A 493 -11.19 -18.25 18.60
CA ALA A 493 -11.69 -18.46 19.95
C ALA A 493 -13.16 -18.91 19.90
N GLY A 494 -13.46 -20.06 20.49
CA GLY A 494 -14.82 -20.64 20.56
C GLY A 494 -14.81 -21.98 21.31
N ASP A 495 -15.99 -22.57 21.50
CA ASP A 495 -16.16 -23.87 22.21
C ASP A 495 -15.40 -25.02 21.51
N HIS A 496 -15.22 -24.92 20.20
CA HIS A 496 -14.34 -25.77 19.41
C HIS A 496 -13.28 -24.90 18.72
N PRO A 497 -12.01 -24.92 19.16
CA PRO A 497 -10.96 -24.12 18.54
C PRO A 497 -10.66 -24.64 17.13
N SER A 498 -11.07 -23.90 16.12
CA SER A 498 -10.73 -24.14 14.72
C SER A 498 -9.61 -23.22 14.28
N TRP A 499 -8.87 -23.64 13.25
CA TRP A 499 -7.85 -22.84 12.61
C TRP A 499 -8.34 -22.34 11.27
N VAL A 500 -7.98 -21.11 10.95
CA VAL A 500 -8.37 -20.43 9.71
C VAL A 500 -7.11 -20.03 8.96
N LEU A 501 -7.05 -20.39 7.69
CA LEU A 501 -6.00 -20.01 6.75
C LEU A 501 -6.42 -18.73 6.02
N PHE A 502 -5.61 -17.70 6.17
CA PHE A 502 -5.67 -16.46 5.41
C PHE A 502 -4.64 -16.54 4.29
N ASN A 503 -5.13 -16.61 3.06
CA ASN A 503 -4.35 -16.61 1.84
C ASN A 503 -4.84 -15.46 0.94
N ASP A 504 -4.27 -14.28 1.14
CA ASP A 504 -4.68 -13.06 0.44
C ASP A 504 -6.19 -12.84 0.51
N GLU A 505 -6.88 -12.79 -0.63
CA GLU A 505 -8.34 -12.60 -0.72
C GLU A 505 -9.13 -13.81 -0.20
N LYS A 506 -8.51 -14.99 -0.14
CA LYS A 506 -9.17 -16.25 0.19
C LYS A 506 -8.94 -16.61 1.65
N VAL A 507 -10.04 -16.74 2.39
CA VAL A 507 -10.05 -17.21 3.77
C VAL A 507 -10.74 -18.56 3.82
N VAL A 508 -10.08 -19.57 4.38
CA VAL A 508 -10.59 -20.95 4.40
C VAL A 508 -10.36 -21.62 5.74
N GLU A 509 -11.16 -22.64 6.03
CA GLU A 509 -10.98 -23.51 7.20
C GLU A 509 -9.71 -24.36 7.01
N ALA A 510 -8.80 -24.35 7.99
CA ALA A 510 -7.54 -25.07 7.92
C ALA A 510 -7.66 -26.48 8.50
N GLY A 511 -7.19 -27.50 7.76
CA GLY A 511 -7.21 -28.90 8.19
C GLY A 511 -6.05 -29.27 9.12
N GLU A 512 -4.80 -29.15 8.64
CA GLU A 512 -3.62 -29.74 9.30
C GLU A 512 -2.60 -28.68 9.75
N VAL A 513 -2.88 -28.02 10.87
CA VAL A 513 -1.98 -26.95 11.38
C VAL A 513 -0.73 -27.49 12.04
N GLU A 514 -0.77 -28.70 12.63
CA GLU A 514 0.38 -29.35 13.26
C GLU A 514 1.53 -29.61 12.28
N GLU A 515 1.20 -29.92 11.04
CA GLU A 515 2.13 -30.08 9.92
C GLU A 515 2.73 -28.72 9.54
N MET A 516 1.86 -27.74 9.29
CA MET A 516 2.26 -26.38 8.88
C MET A 516 3.08 -25.65 9.95
N ARG A 517 2.83 -25.96 11.23
CA ARG A 517 3.62 -25.46 12.36
C ARG A 517 5.09 -25.80 12.21
N LYS A 518 5.46 -26.95 11.61
CA LYS A 518 6.88 -27.33 11.42
C LYS A 518 7.59 -26.42 10.41
N PHE A 519 6.84 -25.79 9.52
CA PHE A 519 7.34 -24.95 8.42
C PHE A 519 7.05 -23.45 8.63
N ALA A 520 6.56 -23.07 9.82
CA ALA A 520 6.29 -21.68 10.15
C ALA A 520 7.57 -20.91 10.45
N TYR A 521 7.64 -19.69 9.93
CA TYR A 521 8.74 -18.75 10.12
C TYR A 521 8.50 -17.86 11.34
N VAL A 522 7.24 -17.50 11.61
CA VAL A 522 6.86 -16.63 12.72
C VAL A 522 5.74 -17.27 13.55
N TYR A 523 5.87 -17.20 14.87
CA TYR A 523 4.92 -17.77 15.83
C TYR A 523 4.44 -16.69 16.80
N PHE A 524 3.13 -16.63 17.02
CA PHE A 524 2.51 -15.67 17.92
C PHE A 524 1.84 -16.39 19.07
N PHE A 525 2.24 -16.02 20.29
CA PHE A 525 1.74 -16.62 21.51
C PHE A 525 0.95 -15.61 22.33
N LYS A 526 -0.21 -16.02 22.83
CA LYS A 526 -1.04 -15.27 23.78
C LYS A 526 -0.86 -15.87 25.16
N ARG A 527 -0.62 -15.02 26.17
CA ARG A 527 -0.59 -15.48 27.57
C ARG A 527 -2.00 -15.88 28.01
N VAL A 528 -2.14 -17.02 28.68
CA VAL A 528 -3.41 -17.58 29.20
C VAL A 528 -3.40 -17.73 30.71
#